data_AF-A0A7D8AFI0-F1
#
_entry.id   AF-A0A7D8AFI0-F1
#
_cell.length_a   1.000
_cell.length_b   1.000
_cell.length_c   1.000
_cell.angle_alpha   90.00
_cell.angle_beta   90.00
_cell.angle_gamma   90.00
#
_symmetry.space_group_name_H-M   'P 1'
#
loop_
_entity.id
_entity.type
_entity.pdbx_description
1 polymer ?
#
loop_
_entity_poly.entity_id
_entity_poly.type
_entity_poly.pdbx_seq_one_letter_code
_entity_poly.pdbx_strand_id
1 'polypeptide(L)' 'MDALTQAGFAKENMQVTADRSTVGNPAESLQFSVAWSATECLVGQVGPSTGDPVTAVLPRLADGACLVARTRPIDW' A
#
# COMPACT_ATOMS: atom_id res chain seq x y z
N MET A 1 -2.60 5.41 5.53
CA MET A 1 -2.67 4.14 6.29
C MET A 1 -3.73 4.20 7.37
N ASP A 2 -3.86 5.31 8.08
CA ASP A 2 -4.87 5.49 9.14
C ASP A 2 -6.29 5.11 8.73
N ALA A 3 -6.72 5.44 7.51
CA ALA A 3 -8.02 5.02 6.99
C ALA A 3 -8.19 3.49 6.93
N LEU A 4 -7.15 2.73 6.56
CA LEU A 4 -7.18 1.26 6.56
C LEU A 4 -7.17 0.71 7.99
N THR A 5 -6.39 1.32 8.88
CA THR A 5 -6.39 0.95 10.31
C THR A 5 -7.77 1.20 10.94
N GLN A 6 -8.41 2.33 10.63
CA GLN A 6 -9.77 2.67 11.08
C GLN A 6 -10.82 1.71 10.51
N ALA A 7 -10.61 1.20 9.30
CA ALA A 7 -11.44 0.15 8.70
C ALA A 7 -11.20 -1.25 9.30
N GLY A 8 -10.24 -1.39 10.22
CA GLY A 8 -9.98 -2.64 10.96
C GLY A 8 -8.85 -3.50 10.42
N PHE A 9 -8.08 -3.02 9.45
CA PHE A 9 -6.93 -3.76 8.93
C PHE A 9 -5.70 -3.60 9.83
N ALA A 10 -5.00 -4.69 10.11
CA ALA A 10 -3.72 -4.67 10.82
C ALA A 10 -2.58 -4.17 9.91
N LYS A 11 -1.67 -3.35 10.44
CA LYS A 11 -0.53 -2.78 9.69
C LYS A 11 0.40 -3.86 9.13
N GLU A 12 0.54 -4.99 9.81
CA GLU A 12 1.30 -6.16 9.33
C GLU A 12 0.75 -6.77 8.03
N ASN A 13 -0.53 -6.54 7.74
CA ASN A 13 -1.17 -6.98 6.49
C ASN A 13 -1.11 -5.90 5.40
N MET A 14 -0.52 -4.75 5.68
CA MET A 14 -0.38 -3.64 4.74
C MET A 14 1.01 -3.60 4.13
N GLN A 15 1.08 -3.14 2.90
CA GLN A 15 2.33 -2.89 2.20
C GLN A 15 2.29 -1.51 1.55
N VAL A 16 3.45 -0.87 1.47
CA VAL A 16 3.57 0.50 1.01
C VAL A 16 4.91 0.67 0.29
N THR A 17 4.92 1.36 -0.84
CA THR A 17 6.17 1.74 -1.52
C THR A 17 6.89 2.83 -0.73
N ALA A 18 8.14 3.13 -1.10
CA ALA A 18 8.85 4.25 -0.51
C ALA A 18 8.07 5.56 -0.69
N ASP A 19 8.01 6.36 0.38
CA ASP A 19 7.38 7.68 0.43
C ASP A 19 8.35 8.82 0.13
N ARG A 20 9.62 8.48 -0.13
CA ARG A 20 10.67 9.41 -0.55
C ARG A 20 11.49 8.84 -1.70
N SER A 21 11.92 9.72 -2.59
CA SER A 21 12.92 9.43 -3.63
C SER A 21 14.31 9.20 -3.04
N THR A 22 15.25 8.71 -3.87
CA THR A 22 16.66 8.50 -3.49
C THR A 22 17.39 9.79 -3.10
N VAL A 23 16.87 10.96 -3.51
CA VAL A 23 17.39 12.28 -3.14
C VAL A 23 16.58 12.95 -2.02
N GLY A 24 15.65 12.23 -1.39
CA GLY A 24 14.95 12.67 -0.18
C GLY A 24 13.65 13.45 -0.39
N ASN A 25 13.31 13.78 -1.64
CA ASN A 25 12.03 14.44 -1.96
C ASN A 25 10.84 13.52 -1.67
N PRO A 26 9.71 14.04 -1.14
CA PRO A 26 8.51 13.24 -0.94
C PRO A 26 7.99 12.68 -2.27
N ALA A 27 7.40 11.49 -2.24
CA ALA A 27 6.77 10.89 -3.39
C ALA A 27 5.47 11.63 -3.77
N GLU A 28 5.27 11.88 -5.06
CA GLU A 28 4.06 12.53 -5.59
C GLU A 28 2.84 11.61 -5.61
N SER A 29 3.11 10.30 -5.69
CA SER A 29 2.13 9.24 -5.49
C SER A 29 2.84 8.05 -4.85
N LEU A 30 2.06 7.29 -4.11
CA LEU A 30 2.53 6.13 -3.37
C LEU A 30 1.53 5.00 -3.59
N GLN A 31 2.06 3.81 -3.86
CA GLN A 31 1.25 2.61 -3.99
C GLN A 31 1.17 1.90 -2.65
N PHE A 32 -0.05 1.55 -2.26
CA PHE A 32 -0.33 0.79 -1.06
C PHE A 32 -1.10 -0.48 -1.40
N SER A 33 -1.09 -1.41 -0.46
CA SER A 33 -2.02 -2.53 -0.50
C SER A 33 -2.32 -3.04 0.89
N VAL A 34 -3.39 -3.80 1.01
CA VAL A 34 -3.71 -4.57 2.21
C VAL A 34 -4.27 -5.92 1.81
N ALA A 35 -3.92 -6.97 2.57
CA ALA A 35 -4.55 -8.28 2.41
C ALA A 35 -6.06 -8.13 2.66
N TRP A 36 -6.84 -8.31 1.60
CA TRP A 36 -8.30 -8.20 1.63
C TRP A 36 -8.95 -9.53 1.99
N SER A 37 -8.35 -10.62 1.50
CA SER A 37 -8.72 -11.99 1.80
C SER A 37 -7.48 -12.89 1.82
N ALA A 38 -7.67 -14.20 1.95
CA ALA A 38 -6.58 -15.16 1.85
C ALA A 38 -5.88 -15.12 0.48
N THR A 39 -6.62 -14.75 -0.58
CA THR A 39 -6.19 -14.85 -1.98
C THR A 39 -6.19 -13.52 -2.73
N GLU A 40 -6.64 -12.43 -2.10
CA GLU A 40 -6.80 -11.13 -2.75
C GLU A 40 -6.22 -10.00 -1.90
N CYS A 41 -5.82 -8.95 -2.61
CA CYS A 41 -5.32 -7.71 -2.04
C CYS A 41 -6.14 -6.54 -2.57
N LEU A 42 -6.49 -5.61 -1.69
CA LEU A 42 -6.90 -4.28 -2.14
C LEU A 42 -5.61 -3.51 -2.42
N VAL A 43 -5.37 -3.16 -3.68
CA VAL A 43 -4.22 -2.38 -4.12
C VAL A 43 -4.68 -1.00 -4.51
N GLY A 44 -3.98 0.03 -4.06
CA GLY A 44 -4.35 1.40 -4.37
C GLY A 44 -3.17 2.33 -4.54
N GLN A 45 -3.46 3.51 -5.07
CA GLN A 45 -2.53 4.63 -5.12
C GLN A 45 -3.14 5.85 -4.42
N VAL A 46 -2.30 6.60 -3.75
CA VAL A 46 -2.65 7.84 -3.05
C VAL A 46 -1.49 8.82 -3.13
N GLY A 47 -1.77 10.11 -3.16
CA GLY A 47 -0.77 11.17 -3.11
C GLY A 47 -1.24 12.45 -3.78
N PRO A 48 -0.46 13.54 -3.66
CA PRO A 48 -0.81 14.84 -4.24
C PRO A 48 -1.21 14.78 -5.72
N SER A 49 -0.52 13.96 -6.52
CA SER A 49 -0.80 13.82 -7.95
C SER A 49 -1.94 12.86 -8.27
N THR A 50 -2.40 12.06 -7.30
CA THR A 50 -3.52 11.13 -7.47
C THR A 50 -4.86 11.76 -7.09
N GLY A 51 -4.87 12.68 -6.10
CA GLY A 51 -6.12 13.21 -5.53
C GLY A 51 -6.75 12.21 -4.56
N ASP A 52 -8.01 11.85 -4.78
CA ASP A 52 -8.67 10.79 -4.02
C ASP A 52 -8.00 9.44 -4.25
N PRO A 53 -7.92 8.55 -3.25
CA PRO A 53 -7.35 7.23 -3.44
C PRO A 53 -8.08 6.43 -4.52
N VAL A 54 -7.32 5.90 -5.47
CA VAL A 54 -7.84 4.95 -6.47
C VAL A 54 -7.44 3.54 -6.07
N THR A 55 -8.36 2.59 -6.18
CA THR A 55 -8.14 1.20 -5.72
C THR A 55 -8.70 0.17 -6.68
N ALA A 56 -8.12 -1.03 -6.64
CA ALA A 56 -8.61 -2.22 -7.31
C ALA A 56 -8.33 -3.45 -6.43
N VAL A 57 -9.19 -4.47 -6.53
CA VAL A 57 -8.94 -5.79 -5.93
C VAL A 57 -8.15 -6.62 -6.94
N LEU A 58 -6.99 -7.11 -6.52
CA LEU A 58 -6.09 -7.92 -7.34
C LEU A 58 -5.78 -9.25 -6.64
N PRO A 59 -5.47 -10.32 -7.41
CA PRO A 59 -4.97 -11.56 -6.82
C PRO A 59 -3.70 -11.33 -6.01
N ARG A 60 -3.59 -12.04 -4.90
CA ARG A 60 -2.37 -12.07 -4.07
C ARG A 60 -1.26 -12.79 -4.81
N LEU A 61 -0.02 -12.38 -4.58
CA LEU A 61 1.15 -13.04 -5.15
C LEU A 61 1.33 -14.44 -4.53
N ALA A 62 2.04 -15.32 -5.23
CA ALA A 62 2.25 -16.71 -4.81
C ALA A 62 3.01 -16.83 -3.46
N ASP A 63 3.82 -15.83 -3.12
CA ASP A 63 4.55 -15.71 -1.86
C ASP A 63 3.71 -15.09 -0.72
N GLY A 64 2.45 -14.73 -1.01
CA GLY A 64 1.57 -14.04 -0.07
C GLY A 64 1.80 -12.53 0.01
N ALA A 65 2.66 -11.93 -0.80
CA ALA A 65 2.74 -10.47 -0.87
C ALA A 65 1.61 -9.89 -1.73
N CYS A 66 1.40 -8.58 -1.61
CA CYS A 66 0.40 -7.85 -2.38
C CYS A 66 1.03 -6.91 -3.42
N LEU A 67 2.27 -6.45 -3.19
CA LEU A 67 3.02 -5.61 -4.11
C LEU A 67 4.26 -6.34 -4.63
N VAL A 68 4.61 -6.03 -5.87
CA VAL A 68 5.91 -6.43 -6.45
C VAL A 68 6.96 -5.41 -6.00
N ALA A 69 8.19 -5.89 -5.77
CA ALA A 69 9.36 -5.13 -5.32
C ALA A 69 9.39 -4.80 -3.81
N ARG A 70 10.40 -4.01 -3.41
CA ARG A 70 10.65 -3.69 -2.00
C ARG A 70 9.62 -2.71 -1.45
N THR A 71 8.98 -3.11 -0.38
CA THR A 71 8.10 -2.27 0.43
C THR A 71 8.86 -1.80 1.67
N ARG A 72 8.39 -0.71 2.29
CA ARG A 72 8.97 -0.24 3.56
C ARG A 72 8.12 -0.70 4.75
N PRO A 73 8.72 -0.88 5.94
CA PRO A 73 7.98 -1.07 7.17
C PRO A 73 7.03 0.10 7.44
N ILE A 74 5.90 -0.22 8.08
CA ILE A 74 4.92 0.77 8.55
C ILE A 74 5.13 0.96 10.05
N ASP A 75 5.91 1.98 10.42
CA ASP A 75 6.38 2.28 11.78
C ASP A 75 5.67 3.48 12.45
N TRP A 76 4.74 4.10 11.73
CA TRP A 76 3.80 5.12 12.21
C TRP A 76 2.42 4.49 12.35
#